data_AF-A0A7J8LHY5-F1
#
_entry.id   AF-A0A7J8LHY5-F1
#
_cell.length_a   1.000
_cell.length_b   1.000
_cell.length_c   1.000
_cell.angle_alpha   90.00
_cell.angle_beta   90.00
_cell.angle_gamma   90.00
#
_symmetry.space_group_name_H-M   'P 1'
#
loop_
_entity.id
_entity.type
_entity.pdbx_description
1 polymer ?
#
loop_
_entity_poly.entity_id
_entity_poly.type
_entity_poly.pdbx_seq_one_letter_code
_entity_poly.pdbx_strand_id
1 'polypeptide(L)' 'MLIQTDSLEAIKAIQILKSAYSNSTIIRHIHHFLENVERWAIQYISKEDNEEADRMAKIAFNRGE' A
#
# COMPACT_ATOMS: atom_id res chain seq x y z
N MET A 1 10.40 -4.24 7.54
CA MET A 1 9.70 -3.02 7.09
C MET A 1 8.25 -3.05 7.54
N LEU A 2 7.76 -1.99 8.18
CA LEU A 2 6.33 -1.87 8.52
C LEU A 2 5.68 -0.90 7.53
N ILE A 3 4.62 -1.35 6.88
CA ILE A 3 3.80 -0.55 5.97
C ILE A 3 2.50 -0.22 6.71
N GLN A 4 2.12 1.05 6.71
CA GLN A 4 0.90 1.53 7.35
C GLN A 4 0.00 2.17 6.31
N THR A 5 -1.29 1.94 6.42
CA THR A 5 -2.30 2.51 5.50
C THR A 5 -3.63 2.65 6.24
N ASP A 6 -4.41 3.65 5.86
CA ASP A 6 -5.80 3.84 6.27
C ASP A 6 -6.80 3.16 5.32
N SER A 7 -6.33 2.38 4.34
CA SER A 7 -7.19 1.62 3.42
C SER A 7 -7.20 0.12 3.74
N LEU A 8 -8.36 -0.37 4.17
CA LEU A 8 -8.59 -1.80 4.35
C LEU A 8 -8.57 -2.54 3.01
N GLU A 9 -8.97 -1.89 1.92
CA GLU A 9 -8.92 -2.42 0.55
C GLU A 9 -7.47 -2.67 0.12
N ALA A 10 -6.56 -1.74 0.42
CA ALA A 10 -5.14 -1.90 0.14
C ALA A 10 -4.53 -3.08 0.92
N ILE A 11 -4.87 -3.21 2.20
CA ILE A 11 -4.44 -4.35 3.03
C ILE A 11 -4.94 -5.67 2.43
N LYS A 12 -6.24 -5.75 2.09
CA LYS A 12 -6.82 -6.95 1.47
C LYS A 12 -6.13 -7.26 0.15
N ALA A 13 -5.99 -6.27 -0.73
CA ALA A 13 -5.35 -6.45 -2.04
C ALA A 13 -3.90 -6.95 -1.90
N ILE A 14 -3.16 -6.45 -0.90
CA ILE A 14 -1.76 -6.84 -0.68
C ILE A 14 -1.67 -8.21 0.02
N GLN A 15 -2.58 -8.55 0.92
CA GLN A 15 -2.57 -9.83 1.64
C GLN A 15 -3.11 -11.01 0.82
N ILE A 16 -3.92 -10.75 -0.23
CA ILE A 16 -4.47 -11.77 -1.14
C ILE A 16 -3.38 -12.46 -2.01
N LEU A 17 -2.10 -12.10 -1.82
CA LEU A 17 -0.87 -12.74 -2.27
C LEU A 17 -0.89 -14.27 -2.43
N LYS A 18 -1.62 -14.99 -1.58
CA LYS A 18 -1.68 -16.46 -1.67
C LYS A 18 -2.42 -16.98 -2.91
N SER A 19 -3.16 -16.15 -3.63
CA SER A 19 -3.78 -16.54 -4.90
C SER A 19 -3.07 -15.84 -6.05
N ALA A 20 -2.47 -16.62 -6.94
CA ALA A 20 -1.59 -16.19 -8.03
C ALA A 20 -2.26 -15.36 -9.15
N TYR A 21 -3.37 -14.66 -8.88
CA TYR A 21 -4.27 -14.10 -9.90
C TYR A 21 -4.78 -12.68 -9.57
N SER A 22 -3.92 -11.79 -9.06
CA SER A 22 -4.28 -10.36 -9.11
C SER A 22 -4.14 -9.85 -10.54
N ASN A 23 -5.28 -9.45 -11.15
CA ASN A 23 -5.30 -8.83 -12.48
C ASN A 23 -4.69 -7.41 -12.50
N SER A 24 -4.37 -6.84 -11.33
CA SER A 24 -3.74 -5.52 -11.23
C SER A 24 -2.23 -5.60 -11.38
N THR A 25 -1.69 -4.97 -12.42
CA THR A 25 -0.24 -4.82 -12.65
C THR A 25 0.46 -4.14 -11.47
N ILE A 26 -0.20 -3.17 -10.82
CA ILE A 26 0.35 -2.46 -9.65
C ILE A 26 0.52 -3.43 -8.49
N ILE A 27 -0.50 -4.23 -8.19
CA ILE A 27 -0.45 -5.21 -7.09
C ILE A 27 0.63 -6.26 -7.35
N ARG A 28 0.78 -6.74 -8.59
CA ARG A 28 1.86 -7.66 -8.97
C ARG A 28 3.25 -7.05 -8.77
N HIS A 29 3.45 -5.78 -9.11
CA HIS A 29 4.73 -5.10 -8.85
C HIS A 29 5.00 -4.93 -7.35
N ILE A 30 3.99 -4.56 -6.56
CA ILE A 30 4.14 -4.46 -5.10
C ILE A 30 4.55 -5.82 -4.53
N HIS A 31 3.93 -6.91 -4.98
CA HIS A 31 4.31 -8.27 -4.56
C HIS A 31 5.73 -8.63 -4.91
N HIS A 32 6.13 -8.42 -6.16
CA HIS A 32 7.50 -8.69 -6.59
C HIS A 32 8.53 -7.89 -5.76
N PHE A 33 8.22 -6.62 -5.45
CA PHE A 33 9.07 -5.82 -4.56
C PHE A 33 9.14 -6.42 -3.15
N LEU A 34 8.00 -6.80 -2.57
CA LEU A 34 7.91 -7.34 -1.21
C LEU A 34 8.51 -8.74 -1.06
N GLU A 35 8.52 -9.56 -2.11
CA GLU A 35 9.22 -10.86 -2.13
C GLU A 35 10.73 -10.72 -1.87
N ASN A 36 11.31 -9.59 -2.26
CA ASN A 36 12.73 -9.29 -2.07
C ASN A 36 13.04 -8.64 -0.70
N VAL A 37 12.02 -8.41 0.14
CA VAL A 37 12.18 -7.83 1.47
C VAL A 37 12.10 -8.93 2.52
N GLU A 38 13.21 -9.22 3.22
CA GLU A 38 13.31 -10.33 4.18
C GLU A 38 12.16 -10.42 5.18
N ARG A 39 11.71 -9.26 5.70
CA ARG A 39 10.58 -9.18 6.63
C ARG A 39 9.78 -7.91 6.38
N TRP A 40 8.50 -8.08 6.09
CA TRP A 40 7.56 -6.97 6.00
C TRP A 40 6.23 -7.31 6.66
N ALA A 41 5.50 -6.28 7.07
CA ALA A 41 4.14 -6.36 7.55
C ALA A 41 3.36 -5.16 7.01
N ILE A 42 2.07 -5.34 6.79
CA ILE A 42 1.14 -4.25 6.48
C ILE A 42 0.04 -4.22 7.53
N GLN A 43 -0.25 -3.04 8.05
CA GLN A 43 -1.29 -2.85 9.05
C GLN A 43 -2.17 -1.64 8.74
N TYR A 44 -3.38 -1.70 9.28
CA TYR A 44 -4.30 -0.58 9.29
C TYR A 44 -3.87 0.44 10.36
N ILE A 45 -3.98 1.71 10.03
CA ILE A 45 -3.98 2.83 10.98
C ILE A 45 -5.18 3.72 10.70
N SER A 46 -5.59 4.53 11.69
CA SER A 46 -6.68 5.48 11.48
C SER A 46 -6.29 6.54 10.43
N LYS A 47 -7.28 7.20 9.84
CA LYS A 47 -7.02 8.29 8.89
C LYS A 47 -6.31 9.44 9.57
N GLU A 48 -6.66 9.71 10.82
CA GLU A 48 -6.07 10.73 11.67
C GLU A 48 -4.58 10.45 11.89
N ASP A 49 -4.21 9.19 12.13
CA ASP A 49 -2.80 8.80 12.26
C ASP A 49 -2.04 8.81 10.92
N ASN A 50 -2.77 8.76 9.79
CA ASN A 50 -2.21 8.76 8.43
C ASN A 50 -2.24 10.15 7.75
N GLU A 51 -2.51 11.22 8.51
CA GLU A 51 -2.70 12.58 7.98
C GLU A 51 -1.50 13.05 7.15
N GLU A 52 -0.28 12.71 7.59
CA GLU A 52 0.94 13.10 6.89
C GLU A 52 1.01 12.51 5.47
N ALA A 53 0.70 11.22 5.32
CA ALA A 53 0.72 10.55 4.03
C ALA A 53 -0.38 11.09 3.11
N ASP A 54 -1.58 11.33 3.64
CA ASP A 54 -2.69 11.94 2.91
C ASP A 54 -2.33 13.35 2.41
N ARG A 55 -1.71 14.17 3.27
CA ARG A 55 -1.24 15.51 2.92
C ARG A 55 -0.17 15.47 1.82
N MET A 56 0.82 14.59 1.93
CA MET A 56 1.85 14.44 0.90
C MET A 56 1.25 13.99 -0.44
N ALA A 57 0.32 13.04 -0.42
CA ALA A 57 -0.37 12.58 -1.63
C ALA A 57 -1.15 13.70 -2.31
N LYS A 58 -1.89 14.52 -1.54
CA LYS A 58 -2.61 15.69 -2.05
C LYS A 58 -1.67 16.74 -2.65
N ILE A 59 -0.54 17.03 -2.00
CA ILE A 59 0.46 17.96 -2.53
C ILE A 59 1.03 17.45 -3.86
N ALA A 60 1.35 16.17 -3.95
CA ALA A 60 1.88 15.56 -5.18
C ALA A 60 0.84 15.59 -6.31
N PHE A 61 -0.43 15.30 -6.00
CA PHE A 61 -1.53 15.35 -6.97
C PHE A 61 -1.76 16.77 -7.50
N ASN A 62 -1.80 17.77 -6.62
CA ASN A 62 -2.06 19.17 -6.98
C ASN A 62 -0.90 19.86 -7.71
N ARG A 63 0.31 19.27 -7.72
CA ARG A 63 1.46 19.76 -8.50
C ARG A 63 1.48 19.26 -9.95
N GLY A 64 0.54 18.38 -10.32
CA GLY A 64 0.41 17.79 -11.65
C GLY A 64 -0.59 18.49 -12.57
N GLU A 65 -1.22 19.59 -12.12
CA GLU A 65 -2.11 20.46 -12.93
C GLU A 65 -1.43 21.77 -13.33
#